data_AF-A0A0N1EFJ5-F1
#
_entry.id   AF-A0A0N1EFJ5-F1
#
_cell.length_a   1.000
_cell.length_b   1.000
_cell.length_c   1.000
_cell.angle_alpha   90.00
_cell.angle_beta   90.00
_cell.angle_gamma   90.00
#
_symmetry.space_group_name_H-M   'P 1'
#
loop_
_entity.id
_entity.type
_entity.pdbx_description
1 polymer ?
#
loop_
_entity_poly.entity_id
_entity_poly.type
_entity_poly.pdbx_seq_one_letter_code
_entity_poly.pdbx_strand_id
1 'polypeptide(L)'
;MTLVTWQDAEDTLTAALEYLGAMPDRERAYLAAGQRTAWPAIVRDLQSDYADTEISPSPQLTRRCANLVERMLTGDRPLANIIPEGHRPLVGRVVVMKRWPGPDGFGWDRVFRALDGELYNLARRSVLPTSSDGMRKAYERAIGRLAVAMERVAGAV
;
A
#
# COMPACT_ATOMS: atom_id res chain seq x y z
N MET A 1 -25.14 7.58 5.56
CA MET A 1 -24.11 6.94 4.72
C MET A 1 -22.97 7.93 4.58
N THR A 2 -21.79 7.62 5.14
CA THR A 2 -20.61 8.47 5.01
C THR A 2 -19.95 8.14 3.68
N LEU A 3 -19.91 9.12 2.76
CA LEU A 3 -19.21 8.97 1.48
C LEU A 3 -17.71 8.82 1.77
N VAL A 4 -17.11 7.72 1.33
CA VAL A 4 -15.65 7.52 1.43
C VAL A 4 -14.99 8.27 0.27
N THR A 5 -14.25 9.33 0.59
CA THR A 5 -13.54 10.09 -0.43
C THR A 5 -12.27 9.37 -0.89
N TRP A 6 -11.70 9.84 -1.99
CA TRP A 6 -10.39 9.39 -2.45
C TRP A 6 -9.30 9.61 -1.39
N GLN A 7 -9.35 10.75 -0.68
CA GLN A 7 -8.38 11.08 0.36
C GLN A 7 -8.52 10.13 1.56
N ASP A 8 -9.75 9.84 1.98
CA ASP A 8 -10.00 8.90 3.09
C ASP A 8 -9.42 7.50 2.81
N ALA A 9 -9.50 7.06 1.55
CA ALA A 9 -8.95 5.77 1.14
C ALA A 9 -7.42 5.77 1.13
N GLU A 10 -6.80 6.84 0.65
CA GLU A 10 -5.34 7.03 0.71
C GLU A 10 -4.84 7.08 2.17
N ASP A 11 -5.50 7.85 3.03
CA ASP A 11 -5.13 8.01 4.44
C ASP A 11 -5.30 6.70 5.20
N THR A 12 -6.39 5.96 4.94
CA THR A 12 -6.64 4.65 5.55
C THR A 12 -5.61 3.61 5.11
N LEU A 13 -5.24 3.60 3.82
CA LEU A 13 -4.19 2.72 3.32
C LEU A 13 -2.83 3.06 3.94
N THR A 14 -2.51 4.35 4.02
CA THR A 14 -1.28 4.86 4.62
C THR A 14 -1.20 4.46 6.10
N ALA A 15 -2.27 4.67 6.87
CA ALA A 15 -2.34 4.27 8.27
C ALA A 15 -2.16 2.75 8.45
N ALA A 16 -2.77 1.93 7.58
CA ALA A 16 -2.59 0.48 7.64
C ALA A 16 -1.14 0.05 7.38
N LEU A 17 -0.45 0.70 6.44
CA LEU A 17 0.97 0.46 6.17
C LEU A 17 1.86 0.89 7.34
N GLU A 18 1.55 2.02 7.98
CA GLU A 18 2.26 2.47 9.19
C GLU A 18 2.11 1.49 10.34
N TYR A 19 0.88 1.04 10.61
CA TYR A 19 0.63 0.06 11.67
C TYR A 19 1.30 -1.27 11.37
N LEU A 20 1.31 -1.71 10.11
CA LEU A 20 2.05 -2.90 9.71
C LEU A 20 3.55 -2.76 10.03
N GLY A 21 4.15 -1.60 9.73
CA GLY A 21 5.54 -1.30 10.11
C GLY A 21 5.76 -1.29 11.63
N ALA A 22 4.77 -0.86 12.40
CA ALA A 22 4.83 -0.79 13.86
C ALA A 22 4.46 -2.10 14.59
N MET A 23 4.15 -3.20 13.90
CA MET A 23 3.77 -4.47 14.55
C MET A 23 4.90 -5.02 15.44
N PRO A 24 4.62 -5.65 16.59
CA PRO A 24 5.67 -6.27 17.43
C PRO A 24 6.39 -7.42 16.71
N ASP A 25 7.67 -7.65 17.03
CA ASP A 25 8.51 -8.67 16.36
C ASP A 25 7.93 -10.08 16.38
N ARG A 26 7.18 -10.46 17.42
CA ARG A 26 6.53 -11.77 17.50
C ARG A 26 5.39 -11.91 16.48
N GLU A 27 4.61 -10.86 16.27
CA GLU A 27 3.57 -10.83 15.24
C GLU A 27 4.21 -10.70 13.84
N ARG A 28 5.32 -9.95 13.71
CA ARG A 28 6.13 -9.91 12.48
C ARG A 28 6.67 -11.29 12.12
N ALA A 29 7.19 -12.05 13.08
CA ALA A 29 7.71 -13.40 12.89
C ALA A 29 6.59 -14.38 12.50
N TYR A 30 5.39 -14.24 13.08
CA TYR A 30 4.20 -15.00 12.66
C TYR A 30 3.79 -14.67 11.22
N LEU A 31 3.78 -13.40 10.84
CA LEU A 31 3.50 -12.98 9.45
C LEU A 31 4.58 -13.46 8.47
N ALA A 32 5.86 -13.43 8.87
CA ALA A 32 6.99 -13.90 8.06
C ALA A 32 7.04 -15.43 7.92
N ALA A 33 6.70 -16.18 8.98
CA ALA A 33 6.59 -17.63 8.98
C ALA A 33 5.29 -18.12 8.30
N GLY A 34 4.27 -17.25 8.25
CA GLY A 34 2.91 -17.60 7.91
C GLY A 34 2.56 -17.70 6.43
N GLN A 35 3.39 -17.20 5.49
CA GLN A 35 3.32 -17.51 4.04
C GLN A 35 4.15 -16.52 3.19
N ARG A 36 5.11 -17.01 2.39
CA ARG A 36 5.65 -16.27 1.23
C ARG A 36 4.59 -15.97 0.13
N THR A 37 3.38 -16.51 0.28
CA THR A 37 2.28 -16.52 -0.71
C THR A 37 1.01 -15.74 -0.32
N ALA A 38 0.80 -15.35 0.95
CA ALA A 38 -0.43 -14.66 1.41
C ALA A 38 -0.30 -13.12 1.47
N TRP A 39 0.91 -12.59 1.39
CA TRP A 39 1.12 -11.15 1.50
C TRP A 39 0.62 -10.46 0.21
N PRO A 40 -0.17 -9.38 0.30
CA PRO A 40 -0.46 -8.56 -0.86
C PRO A 40 0.86 -8.11 -1.49
N ALA A 41 0.94 -8.15 -2.82
CA ALA A 41 2.21 -7.86 -3.51
C ALA A 41 2.80 -6.50 -3.14
N ILE A 42 1.96 -5.48 -2.87
CA ILE A 42 2.40 -4.15 -2.38
C ILE A 42 3.28 -4.24 -1.13
N VAL A 43 3.00 -5.18 -0.23
CA VAL A 43 3.74 -5.38 1.02
C VAL A 43 5.03 -6.18 0.77
N ARG A 44 5.00 -7.15 -0.16
CA ARG A 44 6.20 -7.90 -0.57
C ARG A 44 7.20 -7.00 -1.29
N ASP A 45 6.72 -6.09 -2.13
CA ASP A 45 7.55 -5.15 -2.89
C ASP A 45 8.17 -4.06 -2.01
N LEU A 46 7.51 -3.73 -0.89
CA LEU A 46 8.07 -2.84 0.13
C LEU A 46 9.12 -3.52 0.99
N GLN A 47 9.12 -4.87 1.09
CA GLN A 47 9.93 -5.60 2.06
C GLN A 47 11.46 -5.52 1.83
N SER A 48 11.93 -5.02 0.68
CA SER A 48 13.35 -4.92 0.35
C SER A 48 14.16 -3.95 1.23
N ASP A 49 13.49 -3.05 1.95
CA ASP A 49 14.13 -2.03 2.79
C ASP A 49 14.16 -2.39 4.30
N TYR A 50 13.73 -3.60 4.70
CA TYR A 50 13.57 -3.99 6.12
C TYR A 50 14.72 -4.86 6.67
N ALA A 51 15.87 -4.88 6.01
CA ALA A 51 17.03 -5.69 6.38
C ALA A 51 17.98 -5.02 7.40
N ASP A 52 17.61 -3.88 8.00
CA ASP A 52 18.44 -3.19 8.99
C ASP A 52 18.11 -3.60 10.44
N THR A 53 19.13 -4.16 11.10
CA THR A 53 19.15 -4.82 12.41
C THR A 53 19.40 -3.85 13.58
N GLU A 54 18.51 -2.89 13.81
CA GLU A 54 18.49 -2.11 15.07
C GLU A 54 17.10 -2.19 15.72
N ILE A 55 16.90 -3.24 16.52
CA ILE A 55 15.60 -3.60 17.09
C ILE A 55 15.35 -2.77 18.37
N SER A 56 14.56 -1.70 18.24
CA SER A 56 13.77 -1.18 19.37
C SER A 56 12.38 -1.84 19.34
N PRO A 57 11.90 -2.43 20.45
CA PRO A 57 10.59 -3.07 20.48
C PRO A 57 9.51 -2.03 20.19
N SER A 58 8.78 -2.23 19.08
CA SER A 58 7.65 -1.36 18.73
C SER A 58 6.52 -1.56 19.75
N PRO A 59 5.86 -0.48 20.21
CA PRO A 59 4.75 -0.58 21.16
C PRO A 59 3.62 -1.45 20.58
N GLN A 60 2.95 -2.23 21.44
CA GLN A 60 1.85 -3.09 21.00
C GLN A 60 0.76 -2.27 20.32
N LEU A 61 0.34 -2.73 19.13
CA LEU A 61 -0.79 -2.13 18.43
C LEU A 61 -2.07 -2.29 19.26
N THR A 62 -2.91 -1.26 19.24
CA THR A 62 -4.27 -1.43 19.75
C THR A 62 -5.05 -2.42 18.88
N ARG A 63 -6.07 -3.08 19.45
CA ARG A 63 -6.97 -3.97 18.69
C ARG A 63 -7.57 -3.31 17.45
N ARG A 64 -7.85 -2.01 17.51
CA ARG A 64 -8.38 -1.23 16.37
C ARG A 64 -7.35 -1.12 15.24
N CYS A 65 -6.08 -0.88 15.57
CA CYS A 65 -4.99 -0.83 14.59
C CYS A 65 -4.76 -2.19 13.95
N ALA A 66 -4.71 -3.26 14.76
CA ALA A 66 -4.55 -4.63 14.26
C ALA A 66 -5.69 -5.04 13.29
N ASN A 67 -6.95 -4.76 13.67
CA ASN A 67 -8.11 -5.01 12.80
C ASN A 67 -8.04 -4.22 11.48
N LEU A 68 -7.48 -3.01 11.50
CA LEU A 68 -7.31 -2.22 10.28
C LEU A 68 -6.27 -2.85 9.35
N VAL A 69 -5.13 -3.28 9.90
CA VAL A 69 -4.08 -3.99 9.15
C VAL A 69 -4.64 -5.28 8.54
N GLU A 70 -5.40 -6.06 9.31
CA GLU A 70 -6.05 -7.28 8.82
C GLU A 70 -7.01 -7.00 7.66
N ARG A 71 -7.92 -6.04 7.83
CA ARG A 71 -8.91 -5.72 6.79
C ARG A 71 -8.29 -5.12 5.53
N MET A 72 -7.25 -4.31 5.67
CA MET A 72 -6.65 -3.60 4.55
C MET A 72 -5.58 -4.43 3.84
N LEU A 73 -4.80 -5.21 4.58
CA LEU A 73 -3.53 -5.78 4.12
C LEU A 73 -3.40 -7.29 4.36
N THR A 74 -3.71 -7.84 5.54
CA THR A 74 -3.23 -9.20 5.89
C THR A 74 -4.30 -10.29 6.00
N GLY A 75 -5.58 -9.96 5.98
CA GLY A 75 -6.68 -10.94 6.06
C GLY A 75 -6.86 -11.77 4.78
N ASP A 76 -7.81 -12.71 4.79
CA ASP A 76 -8.07 -13.64 3.67
C ASP A 76 -8.49 -12.94 2.36
N ARG A 77 -9.14 -11.77 2.47
CA ARG A 77 -9.58 -10.94 1.34
C ARG A 77 -9.33 -9.47 1.66
N PRO A 78 -8.06 -9.03 1.70
CA PRO A 78 -7.70 -7.69 2.10
C PRO A 78 -8.18 -6.69 1.04
N LEU A 79 -8.65 -5.52 1.48
CA LEU A 79 -9.19 -4.50 0.58
C LEU A 79 -8.16 -4.03 -0.46
N ALA A 80 -6.87 -3.99 -0.10
CA ALA A 80 -5.79 -3.63 -1.03
C ALA A 80 -5.69 -4.56 -2.26
N ASN A 81 -6.28 -5.76 -2.22
CA ASN A 81 -6.30 -6.66 -3.38
C ASN A 81 -7.12 -6.12 -4.56
N ILE A 82 -7.98 -5.12 -4.36
CA ILE A 82 -8.68 -4.43 -5.44
C ILE A 82 -7.74 -3.63 -6.35
N ILE A 83 -6.56 -3.26 -5.83
CA ILE A 83 -5.50 -2.62 -6.61
C ILE A 83 -4.91 -3.68 -7.55
N PRO A 84 -4.91 -3.44 -8.87
CA PRO A 84 -4.33 -4.36 -9.84
C PRO A 84 -2.89 -4.71 -9.49
N GLU A 85 -2.53 -5.98 -9.63
CA GLU A 85 -1.21 -6.47 -9.22
C GLU A 85 -0.06 -5.65 -9.81
N GLY A 86 -0.10 -5.36 -11.12
CA GLY A 86 0.92 -4.53 -11.78
C GLY A 86 0.96 -3.05 -11.36
N HIS A 87 -0.03 -2.56 -10.61
CA HIS A 87 -0.07 -1.18 -10.08
C HIS A 87 0.25 -1.10 -8.59
N ARG A 88 0.38 -2.24 -7.90
CA ARG A 88 0.74 -2.29 -6.47
C ARG A 88 2.11 -1.67 -6.17
N PRO A 89 3.19 -1.91 -6.96
CA PRO A 89 4.47 -1.26 -6.73
C PRO A 89 4.38 0.27 -6.79
N LEU A 90 3.63 0.79 -7.78
CA LEU A 90 3.39 2.22 -7.92
C LEU A 90 2.68 2.80 -6.69
N VAL A 91 1.61 2.14 -6.23
CA VAL A 91 0.87 2.60 -5.04
C VAL A 91 1.75 2.59 -3.80
N GLY A 92 2.51 1.51 -3.57
CA GLY A 92 3.43 1.41 -2.44
C GLY A 92 4.48 2.52 -2.46
N ARG A 93 5.10 2.76 -3.62
CA ARG A 93 6.09 3.81 -3.81
C ARG A 93 5.52 5.20 -3.51
N VAL A 94 4.34 5.52 -4.03
CA VAL A 94 3.70 6.83 -3.84
C VAL A 94 3.35 7.05 -2.38
N VAL A 95 2.76 6.07 -1.70
CA VAL A 95 2.39 6.19 -0.27
C VAL A 95 3.63 6.42 0.60
N VAL A 96 4.70 5.65 0.38
CA VAL A 96 5.97 5.85 1.10
C VAL A 96 6.55 7.24 0.84
N MET A 97 6.62 7.68 -0.43
CA MET A 97 7.19 8.98 -0.77
C MET A 97 6.33 10.16 -0.26
N LYS A 98 5.02 9.98 -0.13
CA LYS A 98 4.13 10.98 0.48
C LYS A 98 4.30 11.05 2.00
N ARG A 99 4.49 9.90 2.65
CA ARG A 99 4.59 9.83 4.11
C ARG A 99 5.95 10.24 4.65
N TRP A 100 7.02 9.81 3.98
CA TRP A 100 8.40 10.19 4.29
C TRP A 100 9.00 10.94 3.10
N PRO A 101 8.49 12.14 2.79
CA PRO A 101 9.10 12.95 1.75
C PRO A 101 10.49 13.32 2.26
N GLY A 102 11.53 12.79 1.62
CA GLY A 102 12.90 13.27 1.83
C GLY A 102 13.02 14.78 1.59
N PRO A 103 14.21 15.37 1.68
CA PRO A 103 14.41 16.82 1.64
C PRO A 103 13.74 17.53 0.45
N ASP A 104 13.65 16.84 -0.69
CA ASP A 104 13.06 17.38 -1.93
C ASP A 104 11.52 17.30 -2.01
N GLY A 105 10.84 16.79 -0.99
CA GLY A 105 9.37 16.68 -1.01
C GLY A 105 8.82 15.56 -1.91
N PHE A 106 7.50 15.38 -1.92
CA PHE A 106 6.85 14.48 -2.88
C PHE A 106 6.75 15.14 -4.26
N GLY A 107 7.04 14.38 -5.33
CA GLY A 107 6.86 14.83 -6.71
C GLY A 107 6.73 13.68 -7.69
N TRP A 108 5.83 13.81 -8.66
CA TRP A 108 5.57 12.77 -9.68
C TRP A 108 6.77 12.48 -10.57
N ASP A 109 7.64 13.46 -10.80
CA ASP A 109 8.89 13.24 -11.53
C ASP A 109 9.86 12.34 -10.76
N ARG A 110 9.81 12.35 -9.43
CA ARG A 110 10.61 11.45 -8.59
C ARG A 110 10.07 10.03 -8.64
N VAL A 111 8.75 9.88 -8.59
CA VAL A 111 8.08 8.57 -8.77
C VAL A 111 8.41 7.99 -10.15
N PHE A 112 8.36 8.83 -11.18
CA PHE A 112 8.71 8.46 -12.55
C PHE A 112 10.14 7.92 -12.65
N ARG A 113 11.12 8.66 -12.10
CA ARG A 113 12.52 8.20 -12.07
C ARG A 113 12.72 6.94 -11.22
N ALA A 114 12.01 6.80 -10.12
CA ALA A 114 12.10 5.63 -9.23
C ALA A 114 11.50 4.34 -9.82
N LEU A 115 10.74 4.47 -10.90
CA LEU A 115 10.16 3.35 -11.66
C LEU A 115 10.71 3.28 -13.09
N ASP A 116 11.85 3.92 -13.35
CA ASP A 116 12.54 3.96 -14.65
C ASP A 116 11.67 4.43 -15.83
N GLY A 117 10.62 5.21 -15.53
CA GLY A 117 9.65 5.66 -16.52
C GLY A 117 8.75 4.56 -17.09
N GLU A 118 8.69 3.40 -16.43
CA GLU A 118 7.91 2.25 -16.86
C GLU A 118 6.75 1.95 -15.91
N LEU A 119 5.65 1.43 -16.46
CA LEU A 119 4.50 0.99 -15.68
C LEU A 119 3.83 -0.20 -16.32
N TYR A 120 3.27 -1.08 -15.50
CA TYR A 120 2.46 -2.19 -15.99
C TYR A 120 1.19 -1.70 -16.69
N ASN A 121 1.08 -2.04 -17.98
CA ASN A 121 -0.10 -1.80 -18.77
C ASN A 121 -1.07 -2.97 -18.62
N LEU A 122 -2.23 -2.71 -17.99
CA LEU A 122 -3.24 -3.74 -17.72
C LEU A 122 -3.82 -4.37 -18.99
N ALA A 123 -3.94 -3.61 -20.09
CA ALA A 123 -4.53 -4.10 -21.32
C ALA A 123 -3.55 -5.00 -22.11
N ARG A 124 -2.26 -4.62 -22.13
CA ARG A 124 -1.21 -5.38 -22.82
C ARG A 124 -0.53 -6.44 -21.95
N ARG A 125 -0.83 -6.45 -20.65
CA ARG A 125 -0.27 -7.37 -19.65
C ARG A 125 1.27 -7.36 -19.61
N SER A 126 1.87 -6.20 -19.87
CA SER A 126 3.31 -6.00 -19.94
C SER A 126 3.70 -4.66 -19.32
N VAL A 127 4.93 -4.56 -18.84
CA VAL A 127 5.55 -3.28 -18.45
C VAL A 127 5.88 -2.50 -19.71
N LEU A 128 5.50 -1.22 -19.76
CA LEU A 128 5.72 -0.34 -20.91
C LEU A 128 6.14 1.06 -20.44
N PRO A 129 6.87 1.81 -21.29
CA PRO A 129 7.12 3.22 -21.06
C PRO A 129 5.82 4.00 -20.84
N THR A 130 5.84 4.90 -19.86
CA THR A 130 4.73 5.79 -19.52
C THR A 130 5.26 7.22 -19.31
N SER A 131 4.38 8.16 -18.97
CA SER A 131 4.75 9.48 -18.46
C SER A 131 4.48 9.58 -16.96
N SER A 132 5.03 10.61 -16.31
CA SER A 132 4.74 10.93 -14.91
C SER A 132 3.24 11.19 -14.68
N ASP A 133 2.56 11.90 -15.59
CA ASP A 133 1.09 12.07 -15.56
C ASP A 133 0.35 10.75 -15.78
N GLY A 134 0.89 9.84 -16.60
CA GLY A 134 0.35 8.49 -16.76
C GLY A 134 0.40 7.68 -15.47
N MET A 135 1.51 7.75 -14.73
CA MET A 135 1.65 7.15 -13.40
C MET A 135 0.68 7.80 -12.40
N ARG A 136 0.55 9.13 -12.40
CA ARG A 136 -0.42 9.85 -11.56
C ARG A 136 -1.84 9.36 -11.76
N LYS A 137 -2.30 9.29 -13.02
CA LYS A 137 -3.65 8.80 -13.35
C LYS A 137 -3.85 7.33 -12.98
N ALA A 138 -2.83 6.50 -13.15
CA ALA A 138 -2.90 5.09 -12.73
C ALA A 138 -3.05 4.96 -11.21
N TYR A 139 -2.28 5.74 -10.45
CA TYR A 139 -2.37 5.83 -9.01
C TYR A 139 -3.75 6.33 -8.53
N GLU A 140 -4.20 7.47 -9.06
CA GLU A 140 -5.50 8.07 -8.73
C GLU A 140 -6.64 7.07 -8.96
N ARG A 141 -6.62 6.33 -10.08
CA ARG A 141 -7.58 5.26 -10.37
C ARG A 141 -7.48 4.08 -9.41
N ALA A 142 -6.28 3.67 -9.02
CA ALA A 142 -6.07 2.57 -8.07
C ALA A 142 -6.66 2.92 -6.69
N ILE A 143 -6.38 4.12 -6.19
CA ILE A 143 -6.96 4.61 -4.92
C ILE A 143 -8.47 4.84 -5.05
N GLY A 144 -8.96 5.32 -6.20
CA GLY A 144 -10.41 5.44 -6.44
C GLY A 144 -11.14 4.09 -6.37
N ARG A 145 -10.53 3.01 -6.88
CA ARG A 145 -11.08 1.65 -6.73
C ARG A 145 -11.12 1.22 -5.26
N LEU A 146 -10.10 1.59 -4.48
CA LEU A 146 -10.05 1.31 -3.06
C LEU A 146 -11.14 2.06 -2.29
N ALA A 147 -11.35 3.35 -2.60
CA ALA A 147 -12.43 4.15 -2.00
C ALA A 147 -13.81 3.50 -2.22
N VAL A 148 -14.11 3.07 -3.45
CA VAL A 148 -15.36 2.36 -3.77
C VAL A 148 -15.47 1.03 -3.02
N ALA A 149 -14.37 0.28 -2.88
CA ALA A 149 -14.37 -0.97 -2.13
C ALA A 149 -14.63 -0.73 -0.63
N MET A 150 -14.02 0.31 -0.05
CA MET A 150 -14.23 0.72 1.33
C MET A 150 -15.67 1.17 1.58
N GLU A 151 -16.24 1.97 0.69
CA GLU A 151 -17.64 2.42 0.78
C GLU A 151 -18.62 1.24 0.76
N ARG A 152 -18.41 0.26 -0.13
CA ARG A 152 -19.23 -0.95 -0.18
C ARG A 152 -19.21 -1.74 1.11
N VAL A 153 -18.04 -1.84 1.76
CA VAL A 153 -17.92 -2.54 3.04
C VAL A 153 -18.52 -1.71 4.18
N ALA A 154 -18.39 -0.38 4.14
CA ALA A 154 -18.99 0.51 5.14
C ALA A 154 -20.53 0.53 5.07
N GLY A 155 -21.12 0.33 3.88
CA GLY A 155 -22.57 0.25 3.69
C GLY A 155 -23.17 -1.16 3.84
N ALA A 156 -22.35 -2.20 3.97
CA ALA A 156 -22.79 -3.59 4.20
C ALA A 156 -22.91 -3.95 5.70
N VAL A 157 -22.64 -2.98 6.58
CA VAL A 157 -22.79 -3.03 8.04
C VAL A 157 -23.97 -2.15 8.44
#